data_AF-A0A6I7YRL0-F1
#
_entry.id   AF-A0A6I7YRL0-F1
#
_cell.length_a   1.000
_cell.length_b   1.000
_cell.length_c   1.000
_cell.angle_alpha   90.00
_cell.angle_beta   90.00
_cell.angle_gamma   90.00
#
_symmetry.space_group_name_H-M   'P 1'
#
loop_
_entity.id
_entity.type
_entity.pdbx_description
1 polymer ?
#
loop_
_entity_poly.entity_id
_entity_poly.type
_entity_poly.pdbx_seq_one_letter_code
_entity_poly.pdbx_strand_id
1 'polypeptide(L)'
;LKADESGEPLHVQQRKQIEAYREAYKNAGHTREPRVSVARSVFALTNDLDRAYFGHDRNSRDQVGTHDDVTRSVFGRSYAAEPDRLVELLRDDEAIQAADTLLLTIPNQLGVDYNTHVLESILTHVAPELGRH
;
A
#
# COMPACT_ATOMS: atom_id res chain seq x y z
N LEU A 1 -14.64 -0.15 7.95
CA LEU A 1 -14.91 1.29 8.18
C LEU A 1 -13.57 2.02 8.19
N LYS A 2 -13.48 3.19 7.54
CA LYS A 2 -12.29 4.06 7.48
C LYS A 2 -12.45 5.22 8.49
N ALA A 3 -12.53 4.91 9.77
CA ALA A 3 -12.57 5.93 10.81
C ALA A 3 -11.20 5.93 11.49
N ASP A 4 -10.60 7.10 11.65
CA ASP A 4 -9.46 7.30 12.53
C ASP A 4 -9.96 7.10 13.97
N GLU A 5 -9.71 5.91 14.53
CA GLU A 5 -10.26 5.51 15.84
C GLU A 5 -9.34 5.87 17.01
N SER A 6 -8.07 6.23 16.77
CA SER A 6 -7.05 6.40 17.81
C SER A 6 -6.07 7.58 17.61
N GLY A 7 -6.04 8.23 16.45
CA GLY A 7 -5.02 9.24 16.09
C GLY A 7 -3.67 8.65 15.68
N GLU A 8 -3.56 7.32 15.56
CA GLU A 8 -2.36 6.63 15.08
C GLU A 8 -2.29 6.61 13.54
N PRO A 9 -1.12 6.43 12.91
CA PRO A 9 -1.03 6.23 11.47
C PRO A 9 -1.92 5.08 10.99
N LEU A 10 -2.54 5.24 9.81
CA LEU A 10 -3.52 4.28 9.28
C LEU A 10 -2.98 2.83 9.24
N HIS A 11 -1.71 2.63 8.91
CA HIS A 11 -1.11 1.29 8.85
C HIS A 11 -1.01 0.62 10.23
N VAL A 12 -0.86 1.39 11.30
CA VAL A 12 -0.87 0.86 12.68
C VAL A 12 -2.29 0.43 13.05
N GLN A 13 -3.29 1.25 12.73
CA GLN A 13 -4.70 0.91 12.95
C GLN A 13 -5.10 -0.35 12.15
N GLN A 14 -4.68 -0.44 10.89
CA GLN A 14 -4.92 -1.60 10.04
C GLN A 14 -4.22 -2.87 10.56
N ARG A 15 -3.00 -2.79 11.10
CA ARG A 15 -2.36 -3.93 11.78
C ARG A 15 -3.22 -4.43 12.94
N LYS A 16 -3.68 -3.54 13.82
CA LYS A 16 -4.55 -3.91 14.95
C LYS A 16 -5.84 -4.59 14.48
N GLN A 17 -6.43 -4.11 13.39
CA GLN A 17 -7.61 -4.74 12.77
C GLN A 17 -7.31 -6.14 12.23
N ILE A 18 -6.15 -6.36 11.61
CA ILE A 18 -5.70 -7.68 11.13
C ILE A 18 -5.55 -8.64 12.30
N GLU A 19 -4.92 -8.22 13.39
CA GLU A 19 -4.75 -9.03 14.60
C GLU A 19 -6.09 -9.40 15.24
N ALA A 20 -6.97 -8.42 15.43
CA ALA A 20 -8.31 -8.64 15.96
C ALA A 20 -9.14 -9.61 15.09
N TYR A 21 -9.04 -9.47 13.76
CA TYR A 21 -9.67 -10.41 12.82
C TYR A 21 -9.15 -11.83 13.01
N ARG A 22 -7.83 -12.02 13.08
CA ARG A 22 -7.20 -13.35 13.25
C ARG A 22 -7.59 -13.98 14.58
N GLU A 23 -7.64 -13.20 15.67
CA GLU A 23 -8.10 -13.68 16.98
C GLU A 23 -9.57 -14.11 16.93
N ALA A 24 -10.45 -13.26 16.38
CA ALA A 24 -11.87 -13.58 16.24
C ALA A 24 -12.10 -14.83 15.37
N TYR A 25 -11.34 -14.96 14.27
CA TYR A 25 -11.39 -16.11 13.37
C TYR A 25 -11.03 -17.42 14.10
N LYS A 26 -9.98 -17.39 14.92
CA LYS A 26 -9.58 -18.52 15.77
C LYS A 26 -10.65 -18.84 16.82
N ASN A 27 -11.17 -17.82 17.51
CA ASN A 27 -12.18 -17.99 18.56
C ASN A 27 -13.51 -18.52 18.02
N ALA A 28 -13.83 -18.26 16.75
CA ALA A 28 -14.98 -18.82 16.06
C ALA A 28 -14.83 -20.32 15.72
N GLY A 29 -13.67 -20.93 16.00
CA GLY A 29 -13.43 -22.36 15.79
C GLY A 29 -13.13 -22.72 14.33
N HIS A 30 -12.74 -21.76 13.49
CA HIS A 30 -12.33 -22.04 12.12
C HIS A 30 -11.00 -22.81 12.08
N THR A 31 -10.89 -23.75 11.13
CA THR A 31 -9.75 -24.68 11.02
C THR A 31 -8.73 -24.32 9.94
N ARG A 32 -9.05 -23.34 9.07
CA ARG A 32 -8.16 -22.87 8.01
C ARG A 32 -7.32 -21.69 8.49
N GLU A 33 -6.23 -21.38 7.80
CA GLU A 33 -5.47 -20.17 8.11
C GLU A 33 -6.21 -18.92 7.58
N PRO A 34 -6.49 -17.90 8.41
CA PRO A 34 -7.07 -16.65 7.95
C PRO A 34 -6.08 -15.89 7.07
N ARG A 35 -6.49 -15.52 5.85
CA ARG A 35 -5.67 -14.71 4.93
C ARG A 35 -6.18 -13.29 4.82
N VAL A 36 -5.27 -12.33 4.87
CA VAL A 36 -5.55 -10.90 4.72
C VAL A 36 -4.70 -10.29 3.63
N SER A 37 -5.35 -9.48 2.79
CA SER A 37 -4.68 -8.64 1.81
C SER A 37 -4.78 -7.17 2.20
N VAL A 38 -3.70 -6.42 2.01
CA VAL A 38 -3.73 -4.96 2.09
C VAL A 38 -3.49 -4.37 0.71
N ALA A 39 -4.30 -3.38 0.34
CA ALA A 39 -4.13 -2.65 -0.91
C ALA A 39 -3.34 -1.37 -0.67
N ARG A 40 -2.37 -1.11 -1.56
CA ARG A 40 -1.58 0.13 -1.62
C ARG A 40 -1.36 0.53 -3.07
N SER A 41 -1.37 1.83 -3.31
CA SER A 41 -0.83 2.40 -4.54
C SER A 41 0.67 2.56 -4.34
N VAL A 42 1.48 1.86 -5.12
CA VAL A 42 2.95 1.81 -4.96
C VAL A 42 3.58 2.13 -6.31
N PHE A 43 4.42 3.15 -6.38
CA PHE A 43 5.08 3.60 -7.61
C PHE A 43 6.58 3.79 -7.39
N ALA A 44 7.37 2.94 -8.03
CA ALA A 44 8.82 3.11 -8.10
C ALA A 44 9.14 4.20 -9.11
N LEU A 45 9.74 5.30 -8.65
CA LEU A 45 10.18 6.38 -9.52
C LEU A 45 11.55 6.01 -10.08
N THR A 46 11.61 5.64 -11.35
CA THR A 46 12.85 5.17 -12.01
C THR A 46 13.28 6.10 -13.13
N ASN A 47 12.36 6.86 -13.70
CA ASN A 47 12.62 7.81 -14.78
C ASN A 47 11.91 9.16 -14.57
N ASP A 48 12.13 10.10 -15.48
CA ASP A 48 11.56 11.45 -15.39
C ASP A 48 10.04 11.47 -15.61
N LEU A 49 9.49 10.52 -16.37
CA LEU A 49 8.06 10.40 -16.59
C LEU A 49 7.35 9.94 -15.30
N ASP A 50 7.94 9.01 -14.55
CA ASP A 50 7.45 8.58 -13.24
C ASP A 50 7.45 9.77 -12.27
N ARG A 51 8.53 10.56 -12.26
CA ARG A 51 8.64 11.78 -11.45
C ARG A 51 7.63 12.85 -11.88
N ALA A 52 7.34 12.97 -13.17
CA ALA A 52 6.32 13.89 -13.66
C ALA A 52 4.93 13.49 -13.16
N TYR A 53 4.59 12.20 -13.21
CA TYR A 53 3.28 11.70 -12.78
C TYR A 53 3.11 11.63 -11.26
N PHE A 54 4.15 11.21 -10.53
CA PHE A 54 4.03 10.84 -9.11
C PHE A 54 5.08 11.52 -8.19
N GLY A 55 6.02 12.29 -8.75
CA GLY A 55 7.08 12.94 -7.98
C GLY A 55 6.58 14.08 -7.08
N HIS A 56 5.40 14.63 -7.34
CA HIS A 56 4.76 15.65 -6.48
C HIS A 56 4.08 15.05 -5.24
N ASP A 57 3.81 13.73 -5.23
CA ASP A 57 3.19 13.03 -4.10
C ASP A 57 4.16 12.74 -2.93
N ARG A 58 5.43 13.14 -3.05
CA ARG A 58 6.50 12.96 -2.03
C ARG A 58 6.16 13.56 -0.65
N ASN A 59 5.17 14.46 -0.57
CA ASN A 59 4.77 15.15 0.66
C ASN A 59 3.41 14.72 1.24
N SER A 60 2.81 13.63 0.75
CA SER A 60 1.54 13.13 1.33
C SER A 60 1.79 12.42 2.67
N ARG A 61 2.11 13.20 3.72
CA ARG A 61 1.81 12.83 5.10
C ARG A 61 0.30 12.87 5.23
N ASP A 62 -0.32 11.71 5.49
CA ASP A 62 -1.73 11.48 5.82
C ASP A 62 -2.60 12.75 5.75
N GLN A 63 -2.87 13.23 4.53
CA GLN A 63 -3.72 14.40 4.34
C GLN A 63 -5.16 13.95 4.44
N VAL A 64 -5.69 14.02 5.67
CA VAL A 64 -7.12 14.14 5.92
C VAL A 64 -7.52 15.55 5.47
N GLY A 65 -7.67 15.71 4.15
CA GLY A 65 -7.95 17.00 3.51
C GLY A 65 -8.98 16.84 2.40
N THR A 66 -10.23 17.14 2.73
CA THR A 66 -11.36 17.42 1.83
C THR A 66 -10.93 18.32 0.69
N HIS A 67 -10.79 17.81 -0.54
CA HIS A 67 -10.95 18.53 -1.81
C HIS A 67 -11.13 17.48 -2.93
N ASP A 68 -12.29 17.56 -3.59
CA ASP A 68 -12.73 16.92 -4.85
C ASP A 68 -12.65 15.39 -5.02
N ASP A 69 -13.77 14.80 -4.59
CA ASP A 69 -14.65 13.80 -5.23
C ASP A 69 -14.09 12.65 -6.10
N VAL A 70 -14.51 11.45 -5.71
CA VAL A 70 -14.52 10.14 -6.41
C VAL A 70 -13.34 9.18 -6.21
N THR A 71 -12.06 9.58 -6.21
CA THR A 71 -10.93 8.59 -6.23
C THR A 71 -10.14 8.42 -4.94
N ARG A 72 -10.10 9.44 -4.07
CA ARG A 72 -9.29 9.44 -2.83
C ARG A 72 -9.77 8.48 -1.74
N SER A 73 -11.05 8.09 -1.76
CA SER A 73 -11.68 7.45 -0.60
C SER A 73 -11.67 5.92 -0.62
N VAL A 74 -11.19 5.25 -1.67
CA VAL A 74 -11.18 3.78 -1.74
C VAL A 74 -9.77 3.20 -1.72
N PHE A 75 -8.81 3.79 -2.42
CA PHE A 75 -7.42 3.30 -2.46
C PHE A 75 -6.66 3.73 -1.20
N GLY A 76 -5.88 2.83 -0.60
CA GLY A 76 -5.18 3.08 0.67
C GLY A 76 -4.08 4.15 0.55
N ARG A 77 -3.20 4.22 1.55
CA ARG A 77 -2.00 5.06 1.52
C ARG A 77 -1.22 4.84 0.20
N SER A 78 -0.84 5.93 -0.45
CA SER A 78 0.01 5.92 -1.65
C SER A 78 1.48 6.06 -1.28
N TYR A 79 2.34 5.29 -1.95
CA TYR A 79 3.79 5.36 -1.82
C TYR A 79 4.41 5.62 -3.20
N ALA A 80 5.15 6.72 -3.33
CA ALA A 80 5.88 7.08 -4.54
C ALA A 80 7.26 7.60 -4.16
N ALA A 81 8.30 6.84 -4.49
CA ALA A 81 9.68 7.18 -4.19
C ALA A 81 10.64 6.43 -5.14
N GLU A 82 11.91 6.84 -5.14
CA GLU A 82 12.98 6.05 -5.76
C GLU A 82 13.07 4.68 -5.04
N PRO A 83 13.49 3.60 -5.72
CA PRO A 83 13.31 2.22 -5.23
C PRO A 83 13.79 1.94 -3.80
N ASP A 84 15.01 2.34 -3.44
CA ASP A 84 15.57 2.07 -2.12
C ASP A 84 14.73 2.71 -1.01
N ARG A 85 14.32 3.96 -1.21
CA ARG A 85 13.46 4.66 -0.25
C ARG A 85 12.06 4.07 -0.21
N LEU A 86 11.56 3.62 -1.36
CA LEU A 86 10.25 2.97 -1.43
C LEU A 86 10.23 1.65 -0.64
N VAL A 87 11.29 0.85 -0.72
CA VAL A 87 11.47 -0.37 0.08
C VAL A 87 11.41 -0.05 1.57
N GLU A 88 12.14 0.96 2.04
CA GLU A 88 12.10 1.39 3.44
C GLU A 88 10.69 1.76 3.89
N LEU A 89 9.99 2.58 3.11
CA LEU A 89 8.62 3.01 3.41
C LEU A 89 7.64 1.83 3.51
N LEU A 90 7.80 0.81 2.65
CA LEU A 90 6.96 -0.38 2.65
C LEU A 90 7.33 -1.35 3.79
N ARG A 91 8.61 -1.39 4.19
CA ARG A 91 9.07 -2.14 5.39
C ARG A 91 8.49 -1.53 6.67
N ASP A 92 8.37 -0.21 6.74
CA ASP A 92 7.81 0.52 7.88
C ASP A 92 6.27 0.44 7.98
N ASP A 93 5.57 -0.01 6.92
CA ASP A 93 4.11 -0.19 6.94
C ASP A 93 3.72 -1.46 7.69
N GLU A 94 3.44 -1.31 8.98
CA GLU A 94 2.97 -2.40 9.87
C GLU A 94 1.81 -3.25 9.31
N ALA A 95 0.90 -2.69 8.52
CA ALA A 95 -0.19 -3.46 7.92
C ALA A 95 0.30 -4.33 6.76
N ILE A 96 1.23 -3.84 5.94
CA ILE A 96 1.93 -4.66 4.94
C ILE A 96 2.68 -5.79 5.64
N GLN A 97 3.32 -5.51 6.77
CA GLN A 97 4.03 -6.54 7.51
C GLN A 97 3.08 -7.59 8.12
N ALA A 98 1.88 -7.21 8.53
CA ALA A 98 0.91 -8.15 9.11
C ALA A 98 0.14 -8.96 8.06
N ALA A 99 -0.01 -8.44 6.84
CA ALA A 99 -0.78 -9.04 5.78
C ALA A 99 -0.06 -10.20 5.08
N ASP A 100 -0.85 -11.08 4.48
CA ASP A 100 -0.38 -12.22 3.68
C ASP A 100 -0.16 -11.85 2.22
N THR A 101 -0.75 -10.75 1.77
CA THR A 101 -0.68 -10.29 0.38
C THR A 101 -0.71 -8.77 0.32
N LEU A 102 0.27 -8.20 -0.38
CA LEU A 102 0.24 -6.81 -0.81
C LEU A 102 -0.41 -6.75 -2.21
N LEU A 103 -1.56 -6.09 -2.30
CA LEU A 103 -2.23 -5.81 -3.57
C LEU A 103 -1.79 -4.44 -4.09
N LEU A 104 -1.23 -4.43 -5.29
CA LEU A 104 -0.80 -3.23 -5.99
C LEU A 104 -1.95 -2.64 -6.79
N THR A 105 -2.33 -1.40 -6.48
CA THR A 105 -3.40 -0.71 -7.22
C THR A 105 -2.79 0.27 -8.21
N ILE A 106 -3.01 0.01 -9.49
CA ILE A 106 -2.39 0.74 -10.61
C ILE A 106 -3.48 1.48 -11.40
N PRO A 107 -3.28 2.77 -11.73
CA PRO A 107 -4.26 3.57 -12.45
C PRO A 107 -4.36 3.12 -13.92
N ASN A 108 -5.54 2.65 -14.30
CA ASN A 108 -5.83 2.21 -15.67
C ASN A 108 -5.78 3.34 -16.72
N GLN A 109 -5.81 4.60 -16.29
CA GLN A 109 -5.85 5.78 -17.16
C GLN A 109 -4.52 6.05 -17.90
N LEU A 110 -3.41 5.46 -17.46
CA LEU A 110 -2.08 5.71 -18.03
C LEU A 110 -1.73 4.81 -19.23
N GLY A 111 -2.67 3.98 -19.68
CA GLY A 111 -2.47 3.08 -20.83
C GLY A 111 -1.69 1.81 -20.47
N VAL A 112 -1.65 0.87 -21.40
CA VAL A 112 -1.05 -0.47 -21.17
C VAL A 112 0.45 -0.37 -20.97
N ASP A 113 1.16 0.27 -21.89
CA ASP A 113 2.64 0.31 -21.89
C ASP A 113 3.20 0.91 -20.60
N TYR A 114 2.64 2.02 -20.12
CA TYR A 114 3.08 2.63 -18.89
C TYR A 114 2.72 1.79 -17.65
N ASN A 115 1.56 1.15 -17.64
CA ASN A 115 1.19 0.26 -16.53
C ASN A 115 2.07 -1.01 -16.50
N THR A 116 2.52 -1.49 -17.65
CA THR A 116 3.56 -2.54 -17.73
C THR A 116 4.87 -2.06 -17.12
N HIS A 117 5.32 -0.84 -17.45
CA HIS A 117 6.51 -0.22 -16.84
C HIS A 117 6.40 -0.11 -15.31
N VAL A 118 5.25 0.34 -14.78
CA VAL A 118 5.01 0.42 -13.34
C VAL A 118 5.13 -0.94 -12.67
N LEU A 119 4.51 -1.98 -13.25
CA LEU A 119 4.60 -3.34 -12.72
C LEU A 119 6.03 -3.88 -12.77
N GLU A 120 6.71 -3.72 -13.90
CA GLU A 120 8.08 -4.19 -14.10
C GLU A 120 9.05 -3.52 -13.12
N SER A 121 8.88 -2.22 -12.89
CA SER A 121 9.70 -1.45 -11.95
C SER A 121 9.56 -1.97 -10.51
N ILE A 122 8.34 -2.32 -10.08
CA ILE A 122 8.10 -2.92 -8.77
C ILE A 122 8.72 -4.31 -8.68
N LEU A 123 8.49 -5.16 -9.69
CA LEU A 123 9.00 -6.53 -9.70
C LEU A 123 10.53 -6.60 -9.75
N THR A 124 11.17 -5.63 -10.39
CA THR A 124 12.62 -5.60 -10.59
C THR A 124 13.34 -4.96 -9.41
N HIS A 125 12.83 -3.85 -8.87
CA HIS A 125 13.57 -3.02 -7.92
C HIS A 125 13.05 -3.07 -6.48
N VAL A 126 11.80 -3.51 -6.28
CA VAL A 126 11.14 -3.43 -4.95
C VAL A 126 10.82 -4.82 -4.40
N ALA A 127 10.16 -5.66 -5.19
CA ALA A 127 9.72 -6.98 -4.75
C ALA A 127 10.86 -7.89 -4.23
N PRO A 128 12.06 -7.93 -4.85
CA PRO A 128 13.16 -8.76 -4.36
C PRO A 128 13.60 -8.40 -2.93
N GLU A 129 13.53 -7.11 -2.58
CA GLU A 129 13.91 -6.59 -1.27
C GLU A 129 12.79 -6.73 -0.22
N LEU A 130 11.55 -6.98 -0.65
CA LEU A 130 10.41 -7.21 0.24
C LEU A 130 10.14 -8.70 0.49
N GLY A 131 10.77 -9.59 -0.29
CA GLY A 131 10.60 -11.03 -0.18
C GLY A 131 10.99 -11.55 1.20
N ARG A 132 10.00 -12.03 1.95
CA ARG A 132 10.21 -12.88 3.13
C ARG A 132 10.59 -14.28 2.65
N HIS A 133 11.72 -14.80 3.14
CA HIS A 133 12.11 -16.20 2.99
C HIS A 133 11.08 -17.15 3.60
#